data_AF-A0A4Y7U3F0-F1
#
_entry.id   AF-A0A4Y7U3F0-F1
#
_cell.length_a   1.000
_cell.length_b   1.000
_cell.length_c   1.000
_cell.angle_alpha   90.00
_cell.angle_beta   90.00
_cell.angle_gamma   90.00
#
_symmetry.space_group_name_H-M   'P 1'
#
loop_
_entity.id
_entity.type
_entity.pdbx_description
1 polymer ?
#
loop_
_entity_poly.entity_id
_entity_poly.type
_entity_poly.pdbx_seq_one_letter_code
_entity_poly.pdbx_strand_id
1 'polypeptide(L)'
;KEEGLICFSSPFDKTAVDFLEDLNVPAYKIASFEITDIPLIEYTASKGKPIIISTGIAEEADVELALEACRRMGNNDIALLKCTSSYPAPIEE
;
A
#
# COMPACT_ATOMS: atom_id res chain seq x y z
N LYS A 1 3.01 0.39 21.82
CA LYS A 1 2.64 1.74 22.31
C LYS A 1 3.62 2.24 23.35
N GLU A 2 4.07 1.39 24.29
CA GLU A 2 5.04 1.75 25.33
C GLU A 2 6.34 2.37 24.77
N GLU A 3 6.85 1.84 23.65
CA GLU A 3 8.05 2.35 22.97
C GLU A 3 7.82 3.56 22.03
N GLY A 4 6.61 4.12 21.97
CA GLY A 4 6.32 5.28 21.10
C GLY A 4 6.35 5.01 19.58
N LEU A 5 6.44 3.75 19.15
CA LEU A 5 6.46 3.36 17.74
C LEU A 5 5.05 3.27 17.13
N ILE A 6 4.95 3.70 15.87
CA ILE A 6 3.74 3.56 15.04
C ILE A 6 3.80 2.22 14.32
N CYS A 7 2.90 1.30 14.68
CA CYS A 7 2.82 -0.02 14.05
C CYS A 7 1.76 -0.04 12.95
N PHE A 8 2.16 -0.43 11.75
CA PHE A 8 1.31 -0.72 10.60
C PHE A 8 1.92 -1.90 9.81
N SER A 9 1.21 -2.44 8.82
CA SER A 9 1.70 -3.58 8.05
C SER A 9 1.20 -3.58 6.60
N SER A 10 1.66 -4.56 5.83
CA SER A 10 1.25 -4.79 4.44
C SER A 10 0.24 -5.93 4.38
N PRO A 11 -1.03 -5.68 3.98
CA PRO A 11 -1.97 -6.74 3.66
C PRO A 11 -1.71 -7.29 2.25
N PHE A 12 -1.86 -8.61 2.09
CA PHE A 12 -1.70 -9.31 0.80
C PHE A 12 -3.01 -9.93 0.31
N ASP A 13 -4.07 -9.83 1.10
CA ASP A 13 -5.41 -10.25 0.76
C ASP A 13 -6.44 -9.53 1.64
N LYS A 14 -7.72 -9.73 1.35
CA LYS A 14 -8.84 -9.16 2.10
C LYS A 14 -8.85 -9.54 3.58
N THR A 15 -8.48 -10.76 3.92
CA THR A 15 -8.46 -11.24 5.31
C THR A 15 -7.37 -10.55 6.12
N ALA A 16 -6.23 -10.24 5.50
CA ALA A 16 -5.16 -9.46 6.09
C ALA A 16 -5.58 -8.00 6.32
N VAL A 17 -6.34 -7.40 5.39
CA VAL A 17 -6.92 -6.05 5.61
C VAL A 17 -7.85 -6.07 6.82
N ASP A 18 -8.75 -7.05 6.91
CA ASP A 18 -9.69 -7.17 8.03
C ASP A 18 -8.97 -7.39 9.36
N PHE A 19 -7.93 -8.22 9.38
CA PHE A 19 -7.09 -8.43 10.57
C PHE A 19 -6.40 -7.13 11.03
N LEU A 20 -5.91 -6.30 10.09
CA LEU A 20 -5.31 -5.01 10.41
C LEU A 20 -6.34 -3.99 10.94
N GLU A 21 -7.60 -4.11 10.53
CA GLU A 21 -8.71 -3.34 11.11
C GLU A 21 -8.98 -3.71 12.56
N ASP A 22 -8.97 -5.00 12.89
CA ASP A 22 -9.12 -5.46 14.28
C ASP A 22 -8.00 -4.95 15.19
N LEU A 23 -6.80 -4.78 14.63
CA LEU A 23 -5.64 -4.18 15.32
C LEU A 23 -5.67 -2.65 15.37
N ASN A 24 -6.63 -2.02 14.69
CA ASN A 24 -6.75 -0.58 14.54
C ASN A 24 -5.42 0.09 14.13
N VAL A 25 -4.77 -0.45 13.09
CA VAL A 25 -3.55 0.15 12.55
C VAL A 25 -3.83 1.56 11.98
N PRO A 26 -2.85 2.47 12.01
CA PRO A 26 -3.05 3.85 11.56
C PRO A 26 -2.88 4.04 10.05
N ALA A 27 -2.35 3.05 9.32
CA ALA A 27 -2.10 3.11 7.89
C ALA A 27 -1.96 1.69 7.31
N TYR A 28 -1.97 1.58 5.99
CA TYR A 28 -1.61 0.35 5.27
C TYR A 28 -0.43 0.57 4.33
N LYS A 29 0.25 -0.52 3.99
CA LYS A 29 1.31 -0.55 2.99
C LYS A 29 0.96 -1.54 1.88
N ILE A 30 0.76 -1.08 0.65
CA ILE A 30 0.67 -1.93 -0.54
C ILE A 30 2.09 -2.19 -1.05
N ALA A 31 2.49 -3.46 -1.09
CA ALA A 31 3.79 -3.87 -1.61
C ALA A 31 3.83 -3.81 -3.15
N SER A 32 5.04 -3.80 -3.72
CA SER A 32 5.21 -3.58 -5.16
C SER A 32 4.51 -4.63 -6.02
N PHE A 33 4.45 -5.88 -5.55
CA PHE A 33 3.80 -6.98 -6.28
C PHE A 33 2.27 -6.88 -6.29
N GLU A 34 1.70 -6.15 -5.32
CA GLU A 34 0.26 -5.95 -5.17
C GLU A 34 -0.22 -4.65 -5.84
N ILE A 35 0.67 -3.86 -6.48
CA ILE A 35 0.28 -2.58 -7.09
C ILE A 35 -0.77 -2.74 -8.21
N THR A 36 -0.79 -3.89 -8.87
CA THR A 36 -1.78 -4.23 -9.90
C THR A 36 -2.99 -4.98 -9.36
N ASP A 37 -3.01 -5.33 -8.06
CA ASP A 37 -4.17 -5.95 -7.42
C ASP A 37 -5.22 -4.89 -7.08
N ILE A 38 -5.93 -4.45 -8.11
CA ILE A 38 -6.94 -3.39 -8.00
C ILE A 38 -8.05 -3.75 -6.99
N PRO A 39 -8.61 -4.97 -6.96
CA PRO A 39 -9.58 -5.36 -5.93
C PRO A 39 -9.05 -5.20 -4.50
N LEU A 40 -7.79 -5.59 -4.25
CA LEU A 40 -7.17 -5.40 -2.93
C LEU A 40 -6.97 -3.92 -2.59
N ILE A 41 -6.50 -3.11 -3.56
CA ILE A 41 -6.29 -1.67 -3.36
C ILE A 41 -7.60 -0.96 -3.07
N GLU A 42 -8.67 -1.23 -3.83
CA GLU A 42 -9.99 -0.66 -3.57
C GLU A 42 -10.51 -1.09 -2.19
N TYR A 43 -10.38 -2.37 -1.84
CA TYR A 43 -10.82 -2.84 -0.53
C TYR A 43 -10.06 -2.16 0.61
N THR A 44 -8.75 -2.01 0.49
CA THR A 44 -7.89 -1.31 1.45
C THR A 44 -8.25 0.17 1.53
N ALA A 45 -8.45 0.83 0.39
CA ALA A 45 -8.82 2.24 0.29
C ALA A 45 -10.18 2.54 0.91
N SER A 46 -11.14 1.60 0.80
CA SER A 46 -12.48 1.73 1.38
C SER A 46 -12.50 1.92 2.91
N LYS A 47 -11.40 1.56 3.60
CA LYS A 47 -11.24 1.72 5.04
C LYS A 47 -10.93 3.16 5.45
N GLY A 48 -10.57 4.02 4.48
CA GLY A 48 -10.39 5.46 4.69
C GLY A 48 -9.16 5.86 5.50
N LYS A 49 -8.20 4.94 5.70
CA LYS A 49 -6.92 5.21 6.35
C LYS A 49 -5.83 5.52 5.32
N PRO A 50 -4.75 6.22 5.71
CA PRO A 50 -3.61 6.48 4.82
C PRO A 50 -3.06 5.19 4.18
N ILE A 51 -2.72 5.26 2.91
CA ILE A 51 -2.12 4.15 2.15
C ILE A 51 -0.75 4.55 1.62
N ILE A 52 0.24 3.72 1.90
CA ILE A 52 1.58 3.81 1.32
C ILE A 52 1.67 2.77 0.21
N ILE A 53 2.08 3.13 -1.00
CA ILE A 53 2.21 2.22 -2.15
C ILE A 53 3.65 2.22 -2.64
N SER A 54 4.28 1.05 -2.76
CA SER A 54 5.60 0.92 -3.39
C SER A 54 5.48 0.60 -4.88
N THR A 55 6.41 1.12 -5.69
CA THR A 55 6.30 1.07 -7.16
C THR A 55 7.42 0.27 -7.84
N GLY A 56 8.04 -0.70 -7.15
CA GLY A 56 9.34 -1.24 -7.60
C GLY A 56 9.31 -2.20 -8.78
N ILE A 57 8.15 -2.63 -9.23
CA ILE A 57 7.97 -3.40 -10.48
C ILE A 57 7.00 -2.71 -11.44
N ALA A 58 6.57 -1.50 -11.09
CA ALA A 58 5.44 -0.84 -11.69
C ALA A 58 5.87 -0.04 -12.92
N GLU A 59 5.05 -0.05 -13.96
CA GLU A 59 5.06 0.97 -14.99
C GLU A 59 4.22 2.19 -14.55
N GLU A 60 4.34 3.31 -15.27
CA GLU A 60 3.58 4.53 -14.97
C GLU A 60 2.05 4.28 -14.97
N ALA A 61 1.57 3.45 -15.91
CA ALA A 61 0.17 3.06 -16.00
C ALA A 61 -0.32 2.26 -14.77
N ASP A 62 0.53 1.43 -14.17
CA ASP A 62 0.18 0.68 -12.95
C ASP A 62 0.01 1.65 -11.77
N VAL A 63 0.90 2.65 -11.67
CA VAL A 63 0.83 3.68 -10.64
C VAL A 63 -0.44 4.51 -10.80
N GLU A 64 -0.75 4.96 -12.01
CA GLU A 64 -1.99 5.70 -12.30
C GLU A 64 -3.22 4.90 -11.91
N LEU A 65 -3.29 3.63 -12.32
CA LEU A 65 -4.44 2.77 -12.04
C LEU A 65 -4.61 2.51 -10.53
N ALA A 66 -3.52 2.32 -9.80
CA ALA A 66 -3.52 2.17 -8.34
C ALA A 66 -4.02 3.44 -7.63
N LEU A 67 -3.57 4.62 -8.07
CA LEU A 67 -4.04 5.90 -7.53
C LEU A 67 -5.54 6.11 -7.81
N GLU A 68 -5.98 5.81 -9.03
CA GLU A 68 -7.40 5.88 -9.39
C GLU A 68 -8.25 4.93 -8.56
N ALA A 69 -7.77 3.70 -8.31
CA ALA A 69 -8.44 2.73 -7.46
C ALA A 69 -8.67 3.27 -6.04
N CYS A 70 -7.66 3.89 -5.43
CA CYS A 70 -7.84 4.55 -4.14
C CYS A 70 -8.88 5.68 -4.20
N ARG A 71 -8.79 6.53 -5.24
CA ARG A 71 -9.68 7.69 -5.43
C ARG A 71 -11.13 7.29 -5.69
N ARG A 72 -11.39 6.18 -6.41
CA ARG A 72 -12.74 5.62 -6.60
C ARG A 72 -13.43 5.29 -5.28
N MET A 73 -12.65 4.94 -4.26
CA MET A 73 -13.15 4.68 -2.90
C MET A 73 -13.18 5.91 -2.00
N GLY A 74 -12.93 7.10 -2.57
CA GLY A 74 -12.92 8.37 -1.84
C GLY A 74 -11.66 8.61 -1.00
N ASN A 75 -10.63 7.77 -1.11
CA ASN A 75 -9.41 7.90 -0.34
C ASN A 75 -8.31 8.60 -1.17
N ASN A 76 -7.90 9.79 -0.70
CA ASN A 76 -6.87 10.61 -1.34
C ASN A 76 -5.59 10.72 -0.48
N ASP A 77 -5.56 10.07 0.69
CA ASP A 77 -4.42 10.11 1.61
C ASP A 77 -3.41 9.01 1.23
N ILE A 78 -2.63 9.29 0.19
CA ILE A 78 -1.77 8.31 -0.47
C ILE A 78 -0.34 8.81 -0.50
N ALA A 79 0.60 7.96 -0.10
CA ALA A 79 2.03 8.17 -0.27
C ALA A 79 2.58 7.16 -1.28
N LEU A 80 3.29 7.64 -2.31
CA LEU A 80 3.99 6.81 -3.28
C LEU A 80 5.48 6.69 -2.92
N LEU A 81 6.01 5.48 -2.94
CA LEU A 81 7.42 5.20 -2.70
C LEU A 81 8.07 4.56 -3.94
N LYS A 82 8.99 5.30 -4.58
CA LYS A 82 9.95 4.69 -5.51
C LYS A 82 10.76 3.65 -4.74
N CYS A 83 10.83 2.44 -5.26
CA CYS A 83 11.78 1.45 -4.79
C CYS A 83 12.35 0.67 -5.97
N THR A 84 13.51 0.05 -5.78
CA THR A 84 14.08 -0.93 -6.72
C THR A 84 13.82 -2.30 -6.13
N SER A 85 13.11 -3.18 -6.84
CA SER A 85 12.78 -4.54 -6.36
C SER A 85 13.97 -5.51 -6.52
N SER A 86 15.13 -5.12 -5.98
CA SER A 86 16.39 -5.86 -6.04
C SER A 86 16.98 -5.95 -4.62
N TYR A 87 17.48 -7.14 -4.25
CA TYR A 87 17.89 -7.44 -2.88
C TYR A 87 19.24 -8.18 -2.86
N PRO A 88 20.36 -7.47 -2.59
CA PRO A 88 20.47 -6.03 -2.39
C PRO A 88 20.32 -5.24 -3.70
N ALA A 89 19.87 -3.99 -3.63
CA ALA A 89 19.82 -3.10 -4.79
C ALA A 89 21.22 -2.49 -5.04
N PRO A 90 21.83 -2.71 -6.23
CA PRO A 90 23.04 -2.00 -6.65
C PRO A 90 22.81 -0.48 -6.72
N ILE A 91 23.88 0.32 -6.59
CA ILE A 91 23.79 1.79 -6.63
C ILE A 91 23.45 2.28 -8.05
N GLU A 92 23.83 1.49 -9.06
CA GLU A 92 23.68 1.81 -10.47
C GLU A 92 22.25 1.61 -11.00
N GLU A 93 21.33 1.05 -10.20
CA GLU A 93 19.90 0.81 -10.51
C GLU A 93 18.96 1.89 -9.93
#